data_AF-A0A0S2M084-F1
#
_entry.id   AF-A0A0S2M084-F1
#
_cell.length_a   1.000
_cell.length_b   1.000
_cell.length_c   1.000
_cell.angle_alpha   90.00
_cell.angle_beta   90.00
_cell.angle_gamma   90.00
#
_symmetry.space_group_name_H-M   'P 1'
#
loop_
_entity.id
_entity.type
_entity.pdbx_description
1 polymer ?
#
loop_
_entity_poly.entity_id
_entity_poly.type
_entity_poly.pdbx_seq_one_letter_code
_entity_poly.pdbx_strand_id
1 'polypeptide(L)'
;MDPKPHVTYFEQLDILRRRGIHIADDASGMALLQRAGYYTLSGYSYSFRVKAPDGSRTGHFRPGTSLVQVQALWEFDNRIRSSTFAVLQHVETYLRALMGYSLGAVDPLIHRKQELLSIDCQGP
;
A
#
# COMPACT_ATOMS: atom_id res chain seq x y z
N MET A 1 18.15 1.67 -17.63
CA MET A 1 16.67 1.74 -17.65
C MET A 1 16.33 3.20 -17.85
N ASP A 2 15.79 3.57 -19.00
CA ASP A 2 15.35 4.95 -19.21
C ASP A 2 14.20 5.27 -18.25
N PRO A 3 14.19 6.48 -17.65
CA PRO A 3 13.12 6.88 -16.75
C PRO A 3 11.79 6.86 -17.52
N LYS A 4 10.78 6.21 -16.95
CA LYS A 4 9.43 6.23 -17.54
C LYS A 4 8.97 7.70 -17.60
N PRO A 5 8.54 8.19 -18.78
CA PRO A 5 8.11 9.57 -18.91
C PRO A 5 6.92 9.85 -17.98
N HIS A 6 6.90 11.05 -17.41
CA HIS A 6 5.76 11.51 -16.63
C HIS A 6 4.54 11.61 -17.53
N VAL A 7 3.48 10.89 -17.18
CA VAL A 7 2.19 10.92 -17.87
C VAL A 7 1.17 11.63 -16.98
N THR A 8 0.45 12.57 -17.57
CA THR A 8 -0.63 13.34 -16.93
C THR A 8 -1.78 12.43 -16.48
N TYR A 9 -2.64 12.91 -15.58
CA TYR A 9 -3.81 12.14 -15.13
C TYR A 9 -4.76 11.78 -16.29
N PHE A 10 -4.91 12.67 -17.27
CA PHE A 10 -5.69 12.41 -18.47
C PHE A 10 -5.08 11.26 -19.29
N GLU A 11 -3.77 11.28 -19.54
CA GLU A 11 -3.09 10.21 -20.27
C GLU A 11 -3.12 8.87 -19.50
N GLN A 12 -3.04 8.90 -18.17
CA GLN A 12 -3.22 7.71 -17.33
C GLN A 12 -4.63 7.12 -17.50
N LEU A 13 -5.64 7.98 -17.55
CA LEU A 13 -7.03 7.59 -17.78
C LEU A 13 -7.23 6.99 -19.18
N ASP A 14 -6.58 7.54 -20.20
CA ASP A 14 -6.57 6.98 -21.55
C ASP A 14 -5.84 5.63 -21.64
N ILE A 15 -4.73 5.45 -20.92
CA ILE A 15 -4.06 4.15 -20.83
C ILE A 15 -5.02 3.10 -20.24
N LEU A 16 -5.73 3.47 -19.19
CA LEU A 16 -6.73 2.63 -18.55
C LEU A 16 -7.85 2.26 -19.53
N ARG A 17 -8.42 3.22 -20.25
CA ARG A 17 -9.44 2.97 -21.29
C ARG A 17 -8.95 2.06 -22.40
N ARG A 18 -7.75 2.31 -22.94
CA ARG A 18 -7.15 1.47 -24.01
C ARG A 18 -6.95 0.02 -23.56
N ARG A 19 -6.80 -0.22 -22.26
CA ARG A 19 -6.71 -1.56 -21.68
C ARG A 19 -8.07 -2.22 -21.45
N GLY A 20 -9.18 -1.51 -21.68
CA GLY A 20 -10.54 -2.05 -21.64
C GLY A 20 -11.27 -1.83 -20.31
N ILE A 21 -10.83 -0.91 -19.45
CA ILE A 21 -11.61 -0.55 -18.26
C ILE A 21 -12.67 0.50 -18.62
N HIS A 22 -13.88 0.31 -18.08
CA HIS A 22 -14.97 1.26 -18.23
C HIS A 22 -14.81 2.43 -17.25
N ILE A 23 -14.89 3.65 -17.78
CA ILE A 23 -14.80 4.90 -17.02
C ILE A 23 -16.01 5.74 -17.41
N ALA A 24 -16.93 5.93 -16.47
CA ALA A 24 -18.20 6.62 -16.71
C ALA A 24 -18.06 8.14 -16.69
N ASP A 25 -17.16 8.67 -15.85
CA ASP A 25 -16.89 10.11 -15.72
C ASP A 25 -15.38 10.36 -15.59
N ASP A 26 -14.84 11.16 -16.52
CA ASP A 26 -13.43 11.51 -16.59
C ASP A 26 -13.00 12.33 -15.38
N ALA A 27 -13.85 13.25 -14.91
CA ALA A 27 -13.53 14.11 -13.78
C ALA A 27 -13.33 13.28 -12.51
N SER A 28 -14.28 12.38 -12.21
CA SER A 28 -14.18 11.43 -11.10
C SER A 28 -13.00 10.47 -11.26
N GLY A 29 -12.73 9.98 -12.47
CA GLY A 29 -11.59 9.11 -12.74
C GLY A 29 -10.24 9.81 -12.52
N MET A 30 -10.10 11.05 -12.95
CA MET A 30 -8.91 11.87 -12.69
C MET A 30 -8.76 12.19 -11.20
N ALA A 31 -9.83 12.57 -10.52
CA ALA A 31 -9.80 12.82 -9.08
C ALA A 31 -9.38 11.57 -8.29
N LEU A 32 -9.84 10.39 -8.71
CA LEU A 32 -9.40 9.11 -8.15
C LEU A 32 -7.91 8.86 -8.39
N LEU A 33 -7.42 9.08 -9.62
CA LEU A 33 -5.99 8.94 -9.96
C LEU A 33 -5.11 9.90 -9.17
N GLN A 34 -5.57 11.14 -8.95
CA GLN A 34 -4.89 12.13 -8.12
C GLN A 34 -4.83 11.70 -6.65
N ARG A 35 -5.93 11.17 -6.10
CA ARG A 35 -6.03 10.76 -4.69
C ARG A 35 -5.28 9.48 -4.37
N ALA A 36 -5.40 8.45 -5.23
CA ALA A 36 -4.85 7.12 -4.97
C ALA A 36 -3.50 6.88 -5.65
N GLY A 37 -3.23 7.56 -6.76
CA GLY A 37 -2.07 7.33 -7.62
C GLY A 37 -2.28 6.16 -8.59
N TYR A 38 -1.80 6.35 -9.83
CA TYR A 38 -1.92 5.34 -10.89
C TYR A 38 -1.28 3.99 -10.55
N TYR A 39 -0.10 3.99 -9.92
CA TYR A 39 0.61 2.75 -9.59
C TYR A 39 -0.10 1.96 -8.49
N THR A 40 -0.63 2.65 -7.47
CA THR A 40 -1.46 2.05 -6.42
C THR A 40 -2.68 1.37 -7.04
N LEU A 41 -3.47 2.11 -7.83
CA LEU A 41 -4.66 1.57 -8.50
C LEU A 41 -4.32 0.45 -9.48
N SER A 42 -3.16 0.54 -10.15
CA SER A 42 -2.68 -0.52 -11.03
C SER A 42 -2.51 -1.85 -10.29
N GLY A 43 -2.05 -1.83 -9.03
CA GLY A 43 -1.97 -3.01 -8.17
C GLY A 43 -3.34 -3.64 -7.92
N TYR A 44 -4.33 -2.85 -7.48
CA TYR A 44 -5.70 -3.34 -7.24
C TYR A 44 -6.39 -3.80 -8.53
N SER A 45 -6.11 -3.12 -9.64
CA SER A 45 -6.67 -3.45 -10.95
C SER A 45 -6.10 -4.75 -11.54
N TYR A 46 -4.94 -5.24 -11.06
CA TYR A 46 -4.29 -6.46 -11.54
C TYR A 46 -5.24 -7.67 -11.45
N SER A 47 -6.02 -7.72 -10.37
CA SER A 47 -7.04 -8.74 -10.14
C SER A 47 -8.17 -8.76 -11.17
N PHE A 48 -8.35 -7.70 -11.94
CA PHE A 48 -9.39 -7.57 -12.97
C PHE A 48 -8.88 -7.84 -14.39
N ARG A 49 -7.58 -8.12 -14.56
CA ARG A 49 -7.01 -8.46 -15.86
C ARG A 49 -7.48 -9.83 -16.35
N VAL A 50 -7.52 -10.00 -17.67
CA VAL A 50 -7.80 -11.28 -18.31
C VAL A 50 -6.66 -12.24 -18.00
N LYS A 51 -7.01 -13.48 -17.65
CA LYS A 51 -6.05 -14.58 -17.50
C LYS A 51 -5.79 -15.18 -18.87
N ALA A 52 -4.54 -15.25 -19.27
CA ALA A 52 -4.12 -15.99 -20.45
C ALA A 52 -4.13 -17.51 -20.15
N PRO A 53 -4.14 -18.37 -21.19
CA PRO A 53 -4.18 -19.83 -21.03
C PRO A 53 -3.01 -20.41 -20.23
N ASP A 54 -1.87 -19.72 -20.23
CA ASP A 54 -0.66 -20.06 -19.47
C ASP A 54 -0.74 -19.66 -17.98
N GLY A 55 -1.87 -19.11 -17.53
CA GLY A 55 -2.07 -18.62 -16.16
C GLY A 55 -1.54 -17.21 -15.90
N SER A 56 -0.84 -16.60 -16.87
CA SER A 56 -0.37 -15.21 -16.76
C SER A 56 -1.53 -14.22 -16.89
N ARG A 57 -1.32 -12.97 -16.45
CA ARG A 57 -2.33 -11.90 -16.62
C ARG A 57 -1.91 -10.96 -17.73
N THR A 58 -2.81 -10.74 -18.68
CA THR A 58 -2.56 -9.86 -19.82
C THR A 58 -2.55 -8.39 -19.42
N GLY A 59 -2.19 -7.50 -20.35
CA GLY A 59 -2.31 -6.06 -20.17
C GLY A 59 -3.75 -5.55 -20.17
N HIS A 60 -4.73 -6.38 -20.53
CA HIS A 60 -6.13 -5.99 -20.74
C HIS A 60 -7.04 -6.42 -19.59
N PHE A 61 -8.07 -5.62 -19.35
CA PHE A 61 -9.11 -5.87 -18.36
C PHE A 61 -10.19 -6.81 -18.90
N ARG A 62 -10.84 -7.55 -18.01
CA ARG A 62 -11.99 -8.39 -18.37
C ARG A 62 -13.16 -7.51 -18.84
N PRO A 63 -13.99 -7.99 -19.77
CA PRO A 63 -15.21 -7.29 -20.17
C PRO A 63 -16.07 -6.94 -18.96
N GLY A 64 -16.59 -5.72 -18.91
CA GLY A 64 -17.42 -5.23 -17.81
C GLY A 64 -16.66 -4.75 -16.58
N THR A 65 -15.32 -4.76 -16.58
CA THR A 65 -14.53 -4.15 -15.50
C THR A 65 -14.72 -2.64 -15.52
N SER A 66 -15.12 -2.04 -14.40
CA SER A 66 -15.23 -0.59 -14.25
C SER A 66 -14.20 -0.03 -13.27
N LEU A 67 -13.83 1.24 -13.45
CA LEU A 67 -12.95 1.94 -12.53
C LEU A 67 -13.55 2.02 -11.12
N VAL A 68 -14.88 2.09 -11.01
CA VAL A 68 -15.61 2.08 -9.74
C VAL A 68 -15.38 0.79 -8.96
N GLN A 69 -15.31 -0.37 -9.64
CA GLN A 69 -15.01 -1.65 -8.97
C GLN A 69 -13.58 -1.66 -8.41
N VAL A 70 -12.61 -1.12 -9.15
CA VAL A 70 -11.22 -1.00 -8.69
C VAL A 70 -11.13 -0.04 -7.51
N GLN A 71 -11.86 1.08 -7.58
CA GLN A 71 -11.96 2.05 -6.48
C GLN A 71 -12.53 1.40 -5.22
N ALA A 72 -13.66 0.69 -5.33
CA ALA A 72 -14.30 0.04 -4.19
C ALA A 72 -13.35 -0.96 -3.49
N LEU A 73 -12.55 -1.71 -4.27
CA LEU A 73 -11.55 -2.62 -3.71
C LEU A 73 -10.43 -1.86 -2.97
N TRP A 74 -9.93 -0.77 -3.55
CA TRP A 74 -8.93 0.09 -2.91
C TRP A 74 -9.47 0.74 -1.61
N GLU A 75 -10.69 1.25 -1.62
CA GLU A 75 -11.33 1.85 -0.44
C GLU A 75 -11.58 0.81 0.67
N PHE A 76 -12.02 -0.39 0.29
CA PHE A 76 -12.20 -1.49 1.22
C PHE A 76 -10.91 -1.87 1.93
N ASP A 77 -9.82 -2.07 1.18
CA ASP A 77 -8.52 -2.40 1.75
C ASP A 77 -7.98 -1.28 2.66
N ASN A 78 -8.15 -0.01 2.25
CA ASN A 78 -7.78 1.13 3.09
C ASN A 78 -8.54 1.15 4.41
N ARG A 79 -9.83 0.80 4.41
CA ARG A 79 -10.64 0.71 5.65
C ARG A 79 -10.14 -0.38 6.56
N ILE A 80 -9.79 -1.55 6.02
CA ILE A 80 -9.17 -2.64 6.80
C ILE A 80 -7.86 -2.15 7.39
N ARG A 81 -6.96 -1.62 6.55
CA ARG A 81 -5.65 -1.11 6.98
C ARG A 81 -5.82 -0.09 8.10
N SER A 82 -6.65 0.92 7.90
CA SER A 82 -6.89 1.97 8.90
C SER A 82 -7.41 1.39 10.23
N SER A 83 -8.38 0.48 10.18
CA SER A 83 -8.94 -0.13 11.39
C SER A 83 -7.90 -0.99 12.13
N THR A 84 -7.10 -1.77 11.40
CA THR A 84 -6.02 -2.58 11.97
C THR A 84 -4.95 -1.71 12.62
N PHE A 85 -4.51 -0.66 11.94
CA PHE A 85 -3.50 0.27 12.49
C PHE A 85 -4.01 1.01 13.72
N ALA A 86 -5.30 1.38 13.77
CA ALA A 86 -5.89 2.02 14.94
C ALA A 86 -5.79 1.14 16.20
N VAL A 87 -6.03 -0.17 16.07
CA VAL A 87 -5.87 -1.11 17.20
C VAL A 87 -4.39 -1.35 17.51
N LEU A 88 -3.56 -1.55 16.48
CA LEU A 88 -2.14 -1.82 16.65
C LEU A 88 -1.39 -0.66 17.34
N GLN A 89 -1.85 0.58 17.14
CA GLN A 89 -1.27 1.77 17.77
C GLN A 89 -1.26 1.68 19.30
N HIS A 90 -2.29 1.11 19.92
CA HIS A 90 -2.34 0.94 21.38
C HIS A 90 -1.30 -0.06 21.88
N VAL A 91 -1.18 -1.21 21.18
CA VAL A 91 -0.20 -2.24 21.50
C VAL A 91 1.22 -1.69 21.36
N GLU A 92 1.48 -1.00 20.25
CA GLU A 92 2.77 -0.37 19.97
C GLU A 92 3.14 0.67 21.06
N THR A 93 2.20 1.54 21.43
CA THR A 93 2.40 2.55 22.48
C THR A 93 2.74 1.88 23.82
N TYR A 94 2.03 0.81 24.18
CA TYR A 94 2.29 0.08 25.43
C TYR A 94 3.67 -0.58 25.42
N LEU A 95 4.01 -1.29 24.33
CA LEU A 95 5.32 -1.92 24.19
C LEU A 95 6.45 -0.88 24.25
N ARG A 96 6.28 0.26 23.58
CA ARG A 96 7.25 1.36 23.61
C ARG A 96 7.46 1.90 25.03
N ALA A 97 6.37 2.10 25.79
CA ALA A 97 6.46 2.55 27.17
C ALA A 97 7.17 1.53 28.06
N LEU A 98 6.82 0.24 27.93
CA LEU A 98 7.46 -0.84 28.68
C LEU A 98 8.95 -0.94 28.38
N MET A 99 9.33 -0.91 27.10
CA MET A 99 10.73 -0.92 26.68
C MET A 99 11.46 0.32 27.21
N GLY A 100 10.87 1.51 27.11
CA GLY A 100 11.47 2.74 27.61
C GLY A 100 11.72 2.72 29.13
N TYR A 101 10.76 2.21 29.90
CA TYR A 101 10.91 2.07 31.35
C TYR A 101 11.98 1.04 31.73
N SER A 102 11.89 -0.17 31.17
CA SER A 102 12.79 -1.27 31.50
C SER A 102 14.23 -0.99 31.06
N LEU A 103 14.43 -0.46 29.85
CA LEU A 103 15.76 -0.14 29.32
C LEU A 103 16.34 1.12 29.98
N GLY A 104 15.51 2.11 30.30
CA GLY A 104 15.93 3.32 30.99
C GLY A 104 16.41 3.06 32.43
N ALA A 105 15.89 2.02 33.09
CA ALA A 105 16.37 1.58 34.40
C ALA A 105 17.78 0.97 34.33
N VAL A 106 18.20 0.43 33.18
CA VAL A 106 19.55 -0.11 32.97
C VAL A 106 20.53 1.04 32.70
N ASP A 107 20.24 1.89 31.71
CA ASP A 107 21.03 3.08 31.41
C ASP A 107 20.18 4.11 30.64
N PRO A 108 20.16 5.40 31.06
CA PRO A 108 19.40 6.46 30.37
C PRO A 108 19.75 6.65 28.88
N LEU A 109 20.96 6.26 28.45
CA LEU A 109 21.47 6.36 27.09
C LEU A 109 21.73 4.98 26.47
N ILE A 110 21.05 3.93 26.93
CA ILE A 110 21.23 2.54 26.45
C ILE A 110 21.10 2.37 24.93
N HIS A 111 20.30 3.19 24.25
CA HIS A 111 20.19 3.20 22.79
C HIS A 111 21.50 3.53 22.05
N ARG A 112 22.52 4.05 22.75
CA ARG A 112 23.87 4.32 22.23
C ARG A 112 24.91 3.26 22.61
N LYS A 113 24.55 2.31 23.47
CA LYS A 113 25.43 1.29 24.04
C LYS A 113 24.97 -0.09 23.59
N GLN A 114 25.32 -0.45 22.36
CA GLN A 114 24.90 -1.69 21.72
C GLN A 114 25.30 -2.94 22.54
N GLU A 115 26.40 -2.87 23.26
CA GLU A 115 26.90 -3.91 24.16
C GLU A 115 25.90 -4.31 25.26
N LEU A 116 25.07 -3.37 25.74
CA LEU A 116 24.06 -3.60 26.79
C LEU A 116 22.72 -4.11 26.23
N LEU A 117 22.56 -4.17 24.91
CA LEU A 117 21.35 -4.65 24.22
C LEU A 117 21.53 -6.04 23.60
N SER A 118 22.72 -6.63 23.77
CA SER A 118 23.06 -7.99 23.30
C SER A 118 22.23 -9.03 24.05
N ILE A 119 21.70 -10.03 23.33
CA ILE A 119 20.98 -11.19 23.91
C ILE A 119 21.97 -12.20 24.52
N ASP A 120 23.28 -11.98 24.33
CA ASP A 120 24.34 -12.76 24.94
C ASP A 120 24.41 -12.45 26.45
N CYS A 121 23.45 -13.01 27.19
CA CYS A 121 23.51 -13.12 28.64
C CYS A 121 24.66 -14.07 29.00
N GLN A 122 25.89 -13.58 29.03
CA GLN A 122 26.88 -14.12 29.96
C GLN A 122 26.51 -13.57 31.35
N GLY A 123 25.61 -14.29 32.02
CA GLY A 123 25.41 -14.11 33.45
C GLY A 123 26.68 -14.48 34.23
N PRO A 124 26.87 -13.92 35.43
CA PRO A 124 27.84 -14.47 36.38
C PRO A 124 27.47 -15.88 36.84
#